data_AF-A0A9X2ZLG5-F1
#
_entry.id   AF-A0A9X2ZLG5-F1
#
_cell.length_a   1.000
_cell.length_b   1.000
_cell.length_c   1.000
_cell.angle_alpha   90.00
_cell.angle_beta   90.00
_cell.angle_gamma   90.00
#
_symmetry.space_group_name_H-M   'P 1'
#
loop_
_entity.id
_entity.type
_entity.pdbx_description
1 polymer ?
#
loop_
_entity_poly.entity_id
_entity_poly.type
_entity_poly.pdbx_seq_one_letter_code
_entity_poly.pdbx_strand_id
1 'polypeptide(L)'
;MNTYYKLIVLLIFTSTSYAQQMSENLYVDKAWVNEYEVWSDFNYEGQIVISPITEEGGLRISNYDFLFDFCDGKAKFSNKQSYTVAEFSHPRKIKTTKDKQGIVNSTYEGTLIFQNDKDYYSVIAIVTILQKNSVLGLKMHLKDKSKEYAFSFKPSN
;
A
#
# COMPACT_ATOMS: atom_id res chain seq x y z
N MET A 1 -36.20 -16.52 35.62
CA MET A 1 -35.85 -16.77 34.19
C MET A 1 -35.43 -15.50 33.43
N ASN A 2 -34.83 -14.47 34.08
CA ASN A 2 -34.60 -13.15 33.46
C ASN A 2 -33.13 -12.70 33.38
N THR A 3 -32.18 -13.55 33.78
CA THR A 3 -30.75 -13.18 33.88
C THR A 3 -29.92 -13.70 32.70
N TYR A 4 -30.36 -14.77 32.03
CA TYR A 4 -29.63 -15.36 30.89
C TYR A 4 -29.74 -14.54 29.60
N TYR A 5 -30.86 -13.84 29.39
CA TYR A 5 -31.03 -12.98 28.21
C TYR A 5 -30.11 -11.76 28.22
N LYS A 6 -29.75 -11.24 29.40
CA LYS A 6 -28.82 -10.10 29.52
C LYS A 6 -27.39 -10.47 29.12
N LEU A 7 -26.98 -11.73 29.36
CA LEU A 7 -25.65 -12.22 29.04
C LEU A 7 -25.48 -12.45 27.53
N ILE A 8 -26.53 -12.95 26.86
CA ILE A 8 -26.55 -13.13 25.41
C ILE A 8 -26.52 -11.78 24.69
N VAL A 9 -27.28 -10.78 25.16
CA VAL A 9 -27.27 -9.44 24.57
C VAL A 9 -25.90 -8.78 24.73
N LEU A 10 -25.24 -8.92 25.89
CA LEU A 10 -23.91 -8.35 26.12
C LEU A 10 -22.83 -8.95 25.20
N LEU A 11 -22.92 -10.24 24.89
CA LEU A 11 -21.93 -10.95 24.06
C LEU A 11 -22.00 -10.57 22.58
N ILE A 12 -23.17 -10.11 22.11
CA ILE A 12 -23.37 -9.67 20.72
C ILE A 12 -22.81 -8.25 20.53
N PHE A 13 -22.81 -7.39 21.55
CA PHE A 13 -22.29 -6.02 21.46
C PHE A 13 -20.76 -5.90 21.63
N THR A 14 -20.06 -6.93 22.11
CA THR A 14 -18.59 -6.96 22.18
C THR A 14 -17.92 -7.51 20.93
N SER A 15 -18.70 -7.96 19.94
CA SER A 15 -18.17 -8.23 18.60
C SER A 15 -18.01 -6.91 17.82
N THR A 16 -17.17 -6.02 18.35
CA THR A 16 -16.69 -4.89 17.56
C THR A 16 -15.94 -5.44 16.38
N SER A 17 -16.38 -5.02 15.20
CA SER A 17 -15.89 -5.37 13.88
C SER A 17 -14.44 -4.91 13.71
N TYR A 18 -13.49 -5.61 14.30
CA TYR A 18 -12.09 -5.52 13.91
C TYR A 18 -11.87 -6.55 12.81
N ALA A 19 -11.27 -6.08 11.71
CA ALA A 19 -10.98 -6.81 10.47
C ALA A 19 -12.11 -6.88 9.44
N GLN A 20 -12.46 -5.72 8.86
CA GLN A 20 -12.51 -5.71 7.39
C GLN A 20 -11.06 -5.81 6.91
N GLN A 21 -10.53 -7.03 6.84
CA GLN A 21 -9.30 -7.30 6.12
C GLN A 21 -9.55 -6.84 4.68
N MET A 22 -8.90 -5.76 4.27
CA MET A 22 -8.67 -5.50 2.85
C MET A 22 -7.90 -6.74 2.35
N SER A 23 -8.60 -7.68 1.71
CA SER A 23 -8.03 -8.95 1.25
C SER A 23 -8.05 -9.03 -0.28
N GLU A 24 -8.43 -7.96 -0.96
CA GLU A 24 -8.53 -7.95 -2.41
C GLU A 24 -7.31 -7.27 -3.03
N ASN A 25 -6.78 -7.87 -4.09
CA ASN A 25 -5.72 -7.28 -4.89
C ASN A 25 -6.24 -6.01 -5.55
N LEU A 26 -5.51 -4.91 -5.39
CA LEU A 26 -5.82 -3.63 -6.02
C LEU A 26 -5.08 -3.54 -7.36
N TYR A 27 -5.85 -3.43 -8.43
CA TYR A 27 -5.33 -3.27 -9.78
C TYR A 27 -5.27 -1.78 -10.12
N VAL A 28 -4.06 -1.30 -10.42
CA VAL A 28 -3.84 0.10 -10.83
C VAL A 28 -4.58 0.36 -12.14
N ASP A 29 -5.43 1.39 -12.14
CA ASP A 29 -6.16 1.88 -13.31
C ASP A 29 -5.40 3.00 -14.02
N LYS A 30 -4.91 3.96 -13.23
CA LYS A 30 -4.12 5.10 -13.71
C LYS A 30 -2.96 5.35 -12.76
N ALA A 31 -1.86 5.81 -13.32
CA ALA A 31 -0.64 6.08 -12.59
C ALA A 31 -0.06 7.44 -13.02
N TRP A 32 0.40 8.19 -12.03
CA TRP A 32 0.99 9.51 -12.21
C TRP A 32 2.32 9.60 -11.50
N VAL A 33 3.28 10.24 -12.14
CA VAL A 33 4.59 10.52 -11.58
C VAL A 33 4.73 12.01 -11.39
N ASN A 34 5.26 12.41 -10.24
CA ASN A 34 5.73 13.75 -10.01
C ASN A 34 7.25 13.77 -10.13
N GLU A 35 7.74 14.46 -11.16
CA GLU A 35 9.15 14.81 -11.27
C GLU A 35 9.25 16.33 -11.35
N TYR A 36 10.07 16.92 -10.48
CA TYR A 36 10.29 18.37 -10.44
C TYR A 36 9.00 19.19 -10.31
N GLU A 37 8.09 18.76 -9.43
CA GLU A 37 6.80 19.42 -9.14
C GLU A 37 5.77 19.35 -10.29
N VAL A 38 6.08 18.65 -11.39
CA VAL A 38 5.17 18.45 -12.51
C VAL A 38 4.61 17.03 -12.47
N TRP A 39 3.28 16.92 -12.48
CA TRP A 39 2.59 15.64 -12.59
C TRP A 39 2.37 15.26 -14.06
N SER A 40 2.73 14.04 -14.42
CA SER A 40 2.47 13.44 -15.73
C SER A 40 1.93 12.02 -15.59
N ASP A 41 1.09 11.62 -16.55
CA ASP A 41 0.67 10.22 -16.67
C ASP A 41 1.85 9.34 -17.10
N PHE A 42 1.93 8.12 -16.58
CA PHE A 42 2.86 7.11 -17.06
C PHE A 42 2.19 5.74 -17.14
N ASN A 43 2.77 4.87 -17.95
CA ASN A 43 2.41 3.46 -18.01
C ASN A 43 3.68 2.62 -18.08
N TYR A 44 3.67 1.48 -17.40
CA TYR A 44 4.71 0.46 -17.52
C TYR A 44 4.16 -0.74 -18.28
N GLU A 45 5.05 -1.62 -18.75
CA GLU A 45 4.61 -2.90 -19.30
C GLU A 45 4.10 -3.80 -18.16
N GLY A 46 2.97 -4.45 -18.41
CA GLY A 46 2.30 -5.29 -17.44
C GLY A 46 1.46 -4.53 -16.40
N GLN A 47 0.59 -5.27 -15.72
CA GLN A 47 -0.31 -4.73 -14.72
C GLN A 47 0.43 -4.52 -13.39
N ILE A 48 0.35 -3.31 -12.83
CA ILE A 48 0.77 -3.07 -11.45
C ILE A 48 -0.32 -3.57 -10.52
N VAL A 49 0.05 -4.47 -9.61
CA VAL A 49 -0.84 -5.05 -8.60
C VAL A 49 -0.34 -4.69 -7.21
N ILE A 50 -1.22 -4.16 -6.38
CA ILE A 50 -0.93 -3.81 -4.98
C ILE A 50 -1.84 -4.64 -4.09
N SER A 51 -1.24 -5.50 -3.28
CA SER A 51 -1.94 -6.40 -2.37
C SER A 51 -1.67 -5.98 -0.94
N PRO A 52 -2.68 -5.63 -0.14
CA PRO A 52 -2.50 -5.42 1.29
C PRO A 52 -1.99 -6.70 1.98
N ILE A 53 -1.10 -6.54 2.96
CA ILE A 53 -0.65 -7.64 3.83
C ILE A 53 -1.32 -7.54 5.21
N THR A 54 -1.06 -8.53 6.08
CA THR A 54 -1.68 -8.63 7.40
C THR A 54 -1.34 -7.47 8.34
N GLU A 55 -0.21 -6.80 8.14
CA GLU A 55 0.23 -5.66 8.94
C GLU A 55 -0.48 -4.37 8.49
N GLU A 56 -0.89 -3.52 9.43
CA GLU A 56 -1.58 -2.26 9.10
C GLU A 56 -0.69 -1.34 8.26
N GLY A 57 -1.17 -0.96 7.07
CA GLY A 57 -0.41 -0.11 6.13
C GLY A 57 0.69 -0.87 5.38
N GLY A 58 0.85 -2.17 5.64
CA GLY A 58 1.75 -3.03 4.90
C GLY A 58 1.15 -3.37 3.54
N LEU A 59 2.00 -3.48 2.53
CA LEU A 59 1.57 -3.75 1.16
C LEU A 59 2.60 -4.61 0.43
N ARG A 60 2.14 -5.41 -0.52
CA ARG A 60 2.98 -6.09 -1.50
C ARG A 60 2.70 -5.49 -2.87
N ILE A 61 3.75 -5.10 -3.56
CA ILE A 61 3.67 -4.46 -4.87
C ILE A 61 4.29 -5.42 -5.88
N SER A 62 3.61 -5.64 -7.01
CA SER A 62 4.08 -6.52 -8.08
C SER A 62 4.06 -5.80 -9.42
N ASN A 63 5.24 -5.48 -9.95
CA ASN A 63 5.51 -5.06 -11.33
C ASN A 63 7.02 -4.79 -11.47
N TYR A 64 7.69 -5.46 -12.40
CA TYR A 64 9.15 -5.33 -12.57
C TYR A 64 9.59 -3.91 -12.95
N ASP A 65 9.01 -3.32 -13.99
CA ASP A 65 9.45 -2.04 -14.54
C ASP A 65 9.27 -0.90 -13.55
N PHE A 66 8.10 -0.85 -12.91
CA PHE A 66 7.80 0.10 -11.86
C PHE A 66 8.79 -0.01 -10.71
N LEU A 67 9.01 -1.22 -10.20
CA LEU A 67 9.87 -1.45 -9.05
C LEU A 67 11.34 -1.17 -9.35
N PHE A 68 11.77 -1.43 -10.59
CA PHE A 68 13.10 -1.07 -11.06
C PHE A 68 13.29 0.46 -11.11
N ASP A 69 12.35 1.19 -11.72
CA ASP A 69 12.40 2.67 -11.80
C ASP A 69 12.22 3.34 -10.43
N PHE A 70 11.33 2.81 -9.58
CA PHE A 70 11.10 3.31 -8.23
C PHE A 70 12.39 3.32 -7.39
N CYS A 71 13.31 2.40 -7.65
CA CYS A 71 14.60 2.28 -6.97
C CYS A 71 15.79 2.84 -7.77
N ASP A 72 15.58 3.64 -8.82
CA ASP A 72 16.61 4.15 -9.73
C ASP A 72 17.54 3.05 -10.30
N GLY A 73 17.06 1.80 -10.42
CA GLY A 73 17.88 0.65 -10.83
C GLY A 73 19.02 0.29 -9.85
N LYS A 74 18.99 0.75 -8.61
CA LYS A 74 20.08 0.57 -7.63
C LYS A 74 20.14 -0.81 -6.95
N ALA A 75 19.07 -1.59 -7.01
CA ALA A 75 19.09 -2.93 -6.44
C ALA A 75 19.98 -3.82 -7.31
N LYS A 76 21.15 -4.20 -6.77
CA LYS A 76 22.13 -5.04 -7.47
C LYS A 76 21.74 -6.50 -7.33
N PHE A 77 20.66 -6.89 -7.98
CA PHE A 77 20.23 -8.27 -8.03
C PHE A 77 20.99 -9.07 -9.08
N SER A 78 21.34 -10.29 -8.71
CA SER A 78 21.92 -11.26 -9.64
C SER A 78 20.90 -11.73 -10.68
N ASN A 79 19.61 -11.70 -10.33
CA ASN A 79 18.49 -12.06 -11.18
C ASN A 79 17.51 -10.88 -11.35
N LYS A 80 17.16 -10.54 -12.60
CA LYS A 80 16.16 -9.51 -12.91
C LYS A 80 14.77 -9.85 -12.33
N GLN A 81 14.43 -11.13 -12.17
CA GLN A 81 13.18 -11.55 -11.56
C GLN A 81 13.05 -11.09 -10.09
N SER A 82 14.14 -10.72 -9.42
CA SER A 82 14.09 -10.23 -8.04
C SER A 82 13.36 -8.88 -7.88
N TYR A 83 13.08 -8.18 -8.98
CA TYR A 83 12.30 -6.95 -9.00
C TYR A 83 10.79 -7.18 -9.26
N THR A 84 10.32 -8.41 -9.47
CA THR A 84 8.91 -8.61 -9.81
C THR A 84 7.97 -8.33 -8.64
N VAL A 85 8.47 -8.43 -7.41
CA VAL A 85 7.69 -8.25 -6.17
C VAL A 85 8.53 -7.52 -5.14
N ALA A 86 7.92 -6.57 -4.44
CA ALA A 86 8.48 -5.91 -3.27
C ALA A 86 7.45 -5.90 -2.13
N GLU A 87 7.91 -6.10 -0.91
CA GLU A 87 7.09 -6.06 0.29
C GLU A 87 7.40 -4.80 1.11
N PHE A 88 6.39 -3.98 1.36
CA PHE A 88 6.45 -2.86 2.26
C PHE A 88 6.13 -3.35 3.67
N SER A 89 7.18 -3.60 4.44
CA SER A 89 7.13 -4.18 5.78
C SER A 89 7.56 -3.19 6.85
N HIS A 90 7.18 -3.47 8.10
CA HIS A 90 7.40 -2.57 9.24
C HIS A 90 6.85 -1.14 9.05
N PRO A 91 5.64 -0.94 8.48
CA PRO A 91 4.99 0.36 8.38
C PRO A 91 4.77 1.00 9.76
N ARG A 92 5.40 2.15 9.97
CA ARG A 92 5.11 3.05 11.07
C ARG A 92 4.21 4.17 10.57
N LYS A 93 3.00 4.25 11.10
CA LYS A 93 2.07 5.36 10.82
C LYS A 93 2.67 6.69 11.32
N ILE A 94 2.87 7.65 10.42
CA ILE A 94 3.45 8.97 10.72
C ILE A 94 2.41 10.10 10.69
N LYS A 95 1.35 9.95 9.90
CA LYS A 95 0.31 10.98 9.76
C LYS A 95 -1.03 10.34 9.41
N THR A 96 -2.10 10.87 9.96
CA THR A 96 -3.46 10.54 9.53
C THR A 96 -4.27 11.83 9.44
N THR A 97 -4.98 12.02 8.34
CA THR A 97 -5.83 13.20 8.14
C THR A 97 -7.14 12.75 7.50
N LYS A 98 -8.26 13.25 8.01
CA LYS A 98 -9.58 12.98 7.46
C LYS A 98 -10.12 14.25 6.81
N ASP A 99 -10.59 14.15 5.57
CA ASP A 99 -11.18 15.27 4.86
C ASP A 99 -12.67 15.48 5.23
N LYS A 100 -13.26 16.56 4.71
CA LYS A 100 -14.69 16.89 4.92
C LYS A 100 -15.64 15.91 4.23
N GLN A 101 -15.16 15.14 3.25
CA GLN A 101 -15.92 14.14 2.51
C GLN A 101 -15.85 12.75 3.14
N GLY A 102 -15.09 12.60 4.22
CA GLY A 102 -14.88 11.36 4.97
C GLY A 102 -13.73 10.48 4.47
N ILE A 103 -12.92 10.95 3.50
CA ILE A 103 -11.71 10.26 3.03
C ILE A 103 -10.63 10.40 4.10
N VAL A 104 -10.04 9.27 4.48
CA VAL A 104 -8.92 9.15 5.41
C VAL A 104 -7.64 8.96 4.60
N ASN A 105 -6.70 9.86 4.82
CA ASN A 105 -5.34 9.81 4.27
C ASN A 105 -4.41 9.34 5.38
N SER A 106 -3.92 8.11 5.28
CA SER A 106 -2.99 7.53 6.25
C SER A 106 -1.60 7.39 5.62
N THR A 107 -0.61 8.07 6.19
CA THR A 107 0.78 8.01 5.75
C THR A 107 1.62 7.14 6.68
N TYR A 108 2.40 6.25 6.08
CA TYR A 108 3.28 5.30 6.74
C TYR A 108 4.71 5.49 6.23
N GLU A 109 5.68 5.39 7.12
CA GLU A 109 7.10 5.21 6.79
C GLU A 109 7.46 3.76 7.07
N GLY A 110 8.10 3.09 6.14
CA GLY A 110 8.44 1.68 6.29
C GLY A 110 9.58 1.26 5.37
N THR A 111 9.87 -0.04 5.37
CA THR A 111 10.94 -0.60 4.55
C THR A 111 10.34 -1.33 3.36
N LEU A 112 10.67 -0.89 2.15
CA LEU A 112 10.38 -1.64 0.94
C LEU A 112 11.50 -2.66 0.72
N ILE A 113 11.16 -3.94 0.87
CA ILE A 113 12.06 -5.08 0.84
C ILE A 113 11.86 -5.81 -0.48
N PHE A 114 12.98 -6.08 -1.13
CA PHE A 114 13.08 -6.88 -2.34
C PHE A 114 13.92 -8.10 -1.98
N GLN A 115 13.30 -9.27 -1.97
CA GLN A 115 13.96 -10.50 -1.54
C GLN A 115 13.66 -11.63 -2.53
N ASN A 116 14.70 -12.31 -2.96
CA ASN A 116 14.60 -13.51 -3.80
C ASN A 116 15.74 -14.46 -3.46
N ASP A 117 15.43 -15.59 -2.83
CA ASP A 117 16.41 -16.56 -2.31
C ASP A 117 17.54 -15.91 -1.48
N LYS A 118 18.71 -15.70 -2.09
CA LYS A 118 19.93 -15.16 -1.46
C LYS A 118 20.10 -13.66 -1.66
N ASP A 119 19.33 -13.08 -2.57
CA ASP A 119 19.38 -11.68 -2.93
C ASP A 119 18.45 -10.88 -2.02
N TYR A 120 18.99 -9.82 -1.41
CA TYR A 120 18.26 -8.93 -0.52
C TYR A 120 18.63 -7.47 -0.80
N TYR A 121 17.62 -6.64 -0.97
CA TYR A 121 17.77 -5.19 -1.05
C TYR A 121 16.61 -4.52 -0.32
N SER A 122 16.87 -3.39 0.32
CA SER A 122 15.85 -2.66 1.05
C SER A 122 16.07 -1.17 0.98
N VAL A 123 14.97 -0.42 0.89
CA VAL A 123 14.95 1.04 0.90
C VAL A 123 13.84 1.55 1.81
N ILE A 124 14.02 2.76 2.35
CA ILE A 124 12.98 3.40 3.15
C ILE A 124 12.03 4.13 2.21
N ALA A 125 10.75 3.78 2.28
CA ALA A 125 9.70 4.38 1.48
C ALA A 125 8.64 4.99 2.39
N ILE A 126 7.98 6.02 1.88
CA ILE A 126 6.82 6.64 2.49
C ILE A 126 5.62 6.35 1.59
N VAL A 127 4.57 5.80 2.19
CA VAL A 127 3.33 5.41 1.50
C VAL A 127 2.15 6.13 2.15
N THR A 128 1.35 6.82 1.34
CA THR A 128 0.07 7.38 1.74
C THR A 128 -1.06 6.60 1.09
N ILE A 129 -1.95 6.04 1.92
CA ILE A 129 -3.14 5.31 1.48
C ILE A 129 -4.34 6.24 1.64
N LEU A 130 -5.09 6.43 0.55
CA LEU A 130 -6.33 7.18 0.52
C LEU A 130 -7.50 6.19 0.58
N GLN A 131 -8.29 6.24 1.64
CA GLN A 131 -9.37 5.29 1.89
C GLN A 131 -10.66 5.99 2.34
N LYS A 132 -11.81 5.42 2.01
CA LYS A 132 -13.10 5.85 2.58
C LYS A 132 -13.91 4.64 3.04
N ASN A 133 -14.32 3.82 2.07
CA ASN A 133 -14.92 2.50 2.29
C ASN A 133 -14.04 1.39 1.70
N SER A 134 -13.34 1.71 0.62
CA SER A 134 -12.28 0.93 -0.02
C SER A 134 -11.08 1.86 -0.26
N VAL A 135 -9.96 1.30 -0.73
CA VAL A 135 -8.81 2.09 -1.16
C VAL A 135 -9.16 2.78 -2.47
N LEU A 136 -9.07 4.10 -2.45
CA LEU A 136 -9.32 4.95 -3.62
C LEU A 136 -8.03 5.21 -4.40
N GLY A 137 -6.92 5.34 -3.68
CA GLY A 137 -5.64 5.61 -4.28
C GLY A 137 -4.49 5.42 -3.30
N LEU A 138 -3.29 5.40 -3.88
CA LEU A 138 -2.04 5.25 -3.15
C LEU A 138 -1.04 6.26 -3.68
N LYS A 139 -0.30 6.88 -2.79
CA LYS A 139 0.87 7.69 -3.13
C LYS A 139 2.10 7.07 -2.49
N MET A 140 3.23 7.04 -3.19
CA MET A 140 4.48 6.54 -2.64
C MET A 140 5.69 7.29 -3.17
N HIS A 141 6.72 7.40 -2.34
CA HIS A 141 8.01 7.94 -2.71
C HIS A 141 9.10 7.34 -1.82
N LEU A 142 10.35 7.37 -2.28
CA LEU A 142 11.49 7.06 -1.43
C LEU A 142 11.72 8.23 -0.47
N LYS A 143 12.12 7.93 0.77
CA LYS A 143 12.30 8.94 1.83
C LYS A 143 13.28 10.05 1.43
N ASP A 144 14.34 9.69 0.73
CA ASP A 144 15.42 10.62 0.35
C ASP A 144 15.28 11.15 -1.09
N LYS A 145 14.11 10.97 -1.72
CA LYS A 145 13.85 11.37 -3.11
C LYS A 145 12.62 12.25 -3.22
N SER A 146 12.66 13.18 -4.17
CA SER A 146 11.55 14.06 -4.52
C SER A 146 10.57 13.44 -5.52
N LYS A 147 10.96 12.36 -6.21
CA LYS A 147 10.09 11.66 -7.18
C LYS A 147 8.95 10.97 -6.44
N GLU A 148 7.72 11.39 -6.73
CA GLU A 148 6.51 10.80 -6.15
C GLU A 148 5.74 10.02 -7.20
N TYR A 149 5.08 8.95 -6.78
CA TYR A 149 4.19 8.16 -7.62
C TYR A 149 2.82 8.14 -6.97
N ALA A 150 1.77 8.30 -7.77
CA ALA A 150 0.39 8.20 -7.36
C ALA A 150 -0.36 7.21 -8.24
N PHE A 151 -1.27 6.46 -7.64
CA PHE A 151 -2.05 5.42 -8.29
C PHE A 151 -3.52 5.58 -7.92
N SER A 152 -4.39 5.40 -8.90
CA SER A 152 -5.80 5.14 -8.68
C SER A 152 -6.11 3.68 -8.98
N PHE A 153 -7.06 3.11 -8.25
CA PHE A 153 -7.48 1.72 -8.44
C PHE A 153 -8.86 1.66 -9.06
N LYS A 154 -9.13 0.61 -9.84
CA LYS A 154 -10.52 0.33 -10.23
C LYS A 154 -11.32 -0.02 -8.97
N PRO A 155 -12.55 0.49 -8.82
CA PRO A 155 -13.46 -0.03 -7.81
C PRO A 155 -13.62 -1.53 -8.03
N SER A 156 -13.40 -2.35 -6.99
CA SER A 156 -13.91 -3.71 -7.01
C SER A 156 -15.43 -3.64 -6.92
N ASN A 157 -16.09 -4.01 -8.02
CA ASN A 157 -17.55 -4.14 -8.12
C ASN A 157 -18.02 -5.44 -7.49
#